data_AF-A0A2E0KDW0-F1
#
_entry.id   AF-A0A2E0KDW0-F1
#
_cell.length_a   1.000
_cell.length_b   1.000
_cell.length_c   1.000
_cell.angle_alpha   90.00
_cell.angle_beta   90.00
_cell.angle_gamma   90.00
#
_symmetry.space_group_name_H-M   'P 1'
#
loop_
_entity.id
_entity.type
_entity.pdbx_description
1 polymer ?
#
loop_
_entity_poly.entity_id
_entity_poly.type
_entity_poly.pdbx_seq_one_letter_code
_entity_poly.pdbx_strand_id
1 'polypeptide(L)'
;MHALSLGTWWIHVASVLEWIAAIALLQRQAQREGKPALLWLALAMTPALVSAMAACTWHFFDNSEQLRGLVVLQAGCTALGNACLALAAWNLLRRERMDSPAGRANEGDHTA
;
A
#
# COMPACT_ATOMS: atom_id res chain seq x y z
N MET A 1 23.90 19.17 -1.69
CA MET A 1 22.86 19.29 -2.73
C MET A 1 21.79 20.22 -2.17
N HIS A 2 20.82 20.72 -2.94
CA HIS A 2 19.87 21.70 -2.40
C HIS A 2 18.86 21.05 -1.45
N ALA A 3 18.74 21.59 -0.23
CA ALA A 3 17.70 21.23 0.71
C ALA A 3 16.31 21.51 0.14
N LEU A 4 15.36 20.60 0.37
CA LEU A 4 13.95 20.79 0.00
C LEU A 4 13.37 22.04 0.68
N SER A 5 12.53 22.78 -0.05
CA SER A 5 11.82 23.93 0.52
C SER A 5 10.83 23.46 1.60
N LEU A 6 10.50 24.35 2.54
CA LEU A 6 9.54 24.07 3.62
C LEU A 6 8.19 23.54 3.08
N GLY A 7 7.70 24.10 1.97
CA GLY A 7 6.47 23.64 1.32
C GLY A 7 6.58 22.22 0.76
N THR A 8 7.71 21.89 0.13
CA THR A 8 7.93 20.51 -0.35
C THR A 8 8.06 19.51 0.79
N TRP A 9 8.72 19.88 1.90
CA TRP A 9 8.78 19.05 3.11
C TRP A 9 7.39 18.73 3.67
N TRP A 10 6.52 19.74 3.73
CA TRP A 10 5.16 19.56 4.22
C TRP A 10 4.39 18.50 3.43
N ILE A 11 4.51 18.51 2.10
CA ILE A 11 3.84 17.52 1.24
C ILE A 11 4.30 16.10 1.57
N HIS A 12 5.61 15.87 1.75
CA HIS A 12 6.12 14.54 2.09
C HIS A 12 5.54 14.02 3.41
N VAL A 13 5.55 14.87 4.44
CA VAL A 13 5.02 14.51 5.77
C VAL A 13 3.51 14.27 5.70
N ALA A 14 2.77 15.16 5.06
CA ALA A 14 1.33 15.02 4.88
C ALA A 14 0.98 13.71 4.15
N SER A 15 1.64 13.42 3.03
CA SER A 15 1.39 12.19 2.26
C SER A 15 1.70 10.91 3.05
N VAL A 16 2.76 10.89 3.87
CA VAL A 16 3.05 9.75 4.76
C VAL A 16 1.92 9.56 5.78
N LEU A 17 1.45 10.65 6.41
CA LEU A 17 0.35 10.60 7.38
C LEU A 17 -0.97 10.15 6.74
N GLU A 18 -1.29 10.69 5.57
CA GLU A 18 -2.46 10.30 4.78
C GLU A 18 -2.41 8.81 4.42
N TRP A 19 -1.24 8.29 4.04
CA TRP A 19 -1.06 6.88 3.73
C TRP A 19 -1.26 5.99 4.97
N ILE A 20 -0.72 6.38 6.12
CA ILE A 20 -0.96 5.69 7.40
C ILE A 20 -2.45 5.68 7.74
N ALA A 21 -3.12 6.83 7.59
CA ALA A 21 -4.55 6.95 7.83
C ALA A 21 -5.36 6.04 6.88
N ALA A 22 -4.99 5.96 5.60
CA ALA A 22 -5.62 5.08 4.62
C ALA A 22 -5.49 3.60 5.00
N ILE A 23 -4.30 3.15 5.43
CA ILE A 23 -4.07 1.80 5.93
C ILE A 23 -4.97 1.51 7.13
N ALA A 24 -5.02 2.41 8.11
CA ALA A 24 -5.85 2.26 9.30
C ALA A 24 -7.34 2.21 8.96
N LEU A 25 -7.80 3.04 8.02
CA LEU A 25 -9.19 3.05 7.55
C LEU A 25 -9.57 1.75 6.86
N LEU A 26 -8.72 1.20 5.98
CA LEU A 26 -8.95 -0.10 5.35
C LEU A 26 -9.00 -1.22 6.37
N GLN A 27 -8.10 -1.23 7.36
CA GLN A 27 -8.14 -2.21 8.44
C GLN A 27 -9.46 -2.13 9.22
N ARG A 28 -9.90 -0.92 9.60
CA ARG A 28 -11.17 -0.73 10.31
C ARG A 28 -12.36 -1.14 9.47
N GLN A 29 -12.34 -0.86 8.17
CA GLN A 29 -13.42 -1.26 7.26
C GLN A 29 -13.48 -2.78 7.13
N ALA A 30 -12.33 -3.44 7.00
CA ALA A 30 -12.24 -4.88 6.91
C ALA A 30 -12.82 -5.59 8.15
N GLN A 31 -12.58 -5.04 9.35
CA GLN A 31 -13.14 -5.55 10.60
C GLN A 31 -14.65 -5.33 10.67
N ARG A 32 -15.14 -4.16 10.23
CA ARG A 32 -16.57 -3.83 10.22
C ARG A 32 -17.39 -4.69 9.26
N GLU A 33 -16.84 -4.96 8.07
CA GLU A 33 -17.54 -5.75 7.04
C GLU A 33 -17.23 -7.25 7.10
N GLY A 34 -16.30 -7.68 7.97
CA GLY A 34 -15.83 -9.06 8.00
C GLY A 34 -15.13 -9.50 6.71
N LYS A 35 -14.52 -8.57 5.98
CA LYS A 35 -13.87 -8.83 4.68
C LYS A 35 -12.35 -8.98 4.82
N PRO A 36 -11.82 -10.21 4.95
CA PRO A 36 -10.38 -10.42 5.12
C PRO A 36 -9.55 -9.94 3.93
N ALA A 37 -10.14 -9.84 2.73
CA ALA A 37 -9.48 -9.29 1.55
C ALA A 37 -9.04 -7.83 1.72
N LEU A 38 -9.81 -7.02 2.46
CA LEU A 38 -9.44 -5.64 2.77
C LEU A 38 -8.29 -5.55 3.78
N LEU A 39 -8.16 -6.52 4.70
CA LEU A 39 -6.97 -6.62 5.56
C LEU A 39 -5.73 -6.94 4.75
N TRP A 40 -5.82 -7.86 3.79
CA TRP A 40 -4.71 -8.17 2.89
C TRP A 40 -4.30 -6.96 2.05
N LEU A 41 -5.27 -6.17 1.58
CA LEU A 41 -5.00 -4.92 0.87
C LEU A 41 -4.27 -3.91 1.76
N ALA A 42 -4.71 -3.73 3.01
CA ALA A 42 -4.04 -2.84 3.95
C ALA A 42 -2.61 -3.30 4.27
N LEU A 43 -2.37 -4.60 4.46
CA LEU A 43 -1.04 -5.16 4.66
C LEU A 43 -0.14 -4.95 3.43
N ALA A 44 -0.70 -5.11 2.23
CA ALA A 44 0.02 -4.89 0.97
C ALA A 44 0.48 -3.44 0.75
N MET A 45 -0.13 -2.46 1.43
CA MET A 45 0.29 -1.05 1.37
C MET A 45 1.53 -0.75 2.22
N THR A 46 1.91 -1.63 3.14
CA THR A 46 3.00 -1.39 4.10
C THR A 46 4.39 -1.25 3.46
N PRO A 47 4.77 -1.98 2.40
CA PRO A 47 6.07 -1.76 1.76
C PRO A 47 6.16 -0.37 1.10
N ALA A 48 5.07 0.14 0.53
CA ALA A 48 5.03 1.49 -0.03
C ALA A 48 5.23 2.57 1.05
N LEU A 49 4.72 2.34 2.28
CA LEU A 49 4.99 3.22 3.42
C LEU A 49 6.48 3.21 3.79
N VAL A 50 7.11 2.03 3.85
CA VAL A 50 8.56 1.92 4.12
C VAL A 50 9.37 2.64 3.04
N SER A 51 8.97 2.52 1.78
CA SER A 51 9.57 3.27 0.66
C SER A 51 9.52 4.79 0.89
N ALA A 52 8.34 5.33 1.21
CA ALA A 52 8.16 6.75 1.48
C ALA A 52 9.00 7.22 2.69
N MET A 53 9.06 6.42 3.76
CA MET A 53 9.89 6.70 4.93
C MET A 53 11.39 6.71 4.61
N ALA A 54 11.86 5.78 3.77
CA ALA A 54 13.25 5.75 3.31
C ALA A 54 13.61 7.01 2.49
N ALA A 55 12.72 7.44 1.59
CA ALA A 55 12.87 8.67 0.82
C ALA A 55 12.93 9.91 1.73
N CYS A 56 11.98 10.04 2.66
CA CYS A 56 11.94 11.15 3.62
C CYS A 56 13.20 11.19 4.49
N THR A 57 13.69 10.03 4.93
CA THR A 57 14.92 9.93 5.73
C THR A 57 16.13 10.39 4.91
N TRP A 58 16.26 9.96 3.66
CA TRP A 58 17.37 10.38 2.81
C TRP A 58 17.37 11.89 2.56
N HIS A 59 16.18 12.47 2.33
CA HIS A 59 16.03 13.92 2.20
C HIS A 59 16.28 14.68 3.50
N PHE A 60 15.94 14.11 4.66
CA PHE A 60 16.25 14.70 5.98
C PHE A 60 17.75 14.92 6.18
N PHE A 61 18.57 13.99 5.67
CA PHE A 61 20.02 14.08 5.71
C PHE A 61 20.63 14.74 4.46
N ASP A 62 19.89 15.66 3.84
CA ASP A 62 20.30 16.46 2.67
C ASP A 62 20.90 15.64 1.52
N ASN A 63 20.31 14.46 1.26
CA ASN A 63 20.71 13.57 0.18
C ASN A 63 22.16 13.07 0.31
N SER A 64 22.63 12.86 1.54
CA SER A 64 23.98 12.34 1.82
C SER A 64 24.28 11.06 1.03
N GLU A 65 25.43 11.03 0.35
CA GLU A 65 25.92 9.87 -0.42
C GLU A 65 26.11 8.64 0.47
N GLN A 66 26.44 8.84 1.76
CA GLN A 66 26.61 7.77 2.75
C GLN A 66 25.32 6.97 2.97
N LEU A 67 24.17 7.61 2.75
CA LEU A 67 22.84 7.01 2.92
C LEU A 67 22.21 6.58 1.60
N ARG A 68 22.98 6.51 0.50
CA ARG A 68 22.48 6.11 -0.82
C ARG A 68 21.86 4.70 -0.84
N GLY A 69 22.20 3.84 0.13
CA GLY A 69 21.51 2.58 0.36
C GLY A 69 20.00 2.73 0.61
N LEU A 70 19.54 3.85 1.18
CA LEU A 70 18.12 4.14 1.34
C LEU A 70 17.38 4.28 0.01
N VAL A 71 18.05 4.74 -1.05
CA VAL A 71 17.46 4.84 -2.40
C VAL A 71 17.20 3.45 -2.98
N VAL A 72 18.12 2.50 -2.74
CA VAL A 72 17.93 1.10 -3.15
C VAL A 72 16.81 0.45 -2.35
N LEU A 73 16.75 0.69 -1.04
CA LEU A 73 15.65 0.24 -0.18
C LEU A 73 14.31 0.80 -0.66
N GLN A 74 14.24 2.11 -0.91
CA GLN A 74 13.07 2.79 -1.46
C GLN A 74 12.62 2.12 -2.77
N ALA A 75 13.53 1.91 -3.71
CA ALA A 75 13.21 1.29 -5.00
C ALA A 75 12.69 -0.15 -4.82
N GLY A 76 13.35 -0.95 -3.98
CA GLY A 76 12.95 -2.32 -3.69
C GLY A 76 11.57 -2.40 -3.02
N CYS A 77 11.34 -1.58 -1.99
CA CYS A 77 10.05 -1.48 -1.32
C CYS A 77 8.94 -0.95 -2.23
N THR A 78 9.25 -0.05 -3.18
CA THR A 78 8.29 0.42 -4.19
C THR A 78 7.88 -0.70 -5.13
N ALA A 79 8.85 -1.43 -5.67
CA ALA A 79 8.57 -2.55 -6.57
C ALA A 79 7.76 -3.64 -5.85
N LEU A 80 8.17 -4.01 -4.63
CA LEU A 80 7.48 -4.98 -3.80
C LEU A 80 6.07 -4.50 -3.43
N GLY A 81 5.92 -3.25 -3.00
CA GLY A 81 4.63 -2.66 -2.62
C GLY A 81 3.64 -2.66 -3.78
N ASN A 82 4.08 -2.26 -4.97
CA ASN A 82 3.24 -2.30 -6.18
C ASN A 82 2.82 -3.73 -6.54
N ALA A 83 3.74 -4.69 -6.46
CA ALA A 83 3.42 -6.10 -6.71
C ALA A 83 2.42 -6.65 -5.68
N CYS A 84 2.65 -6.39 -4.39
CA CYS A 84 1.72 -6.79 -3.32
C CYS A 84 0.34 -6.15 -3.50
N LEU A 85 0.27 -4.86 -3.84
CA LEU A 85 -0.99 -4.16 -4.07
C LEU A 85 -1.74 -4.72 -5.27
N ALA A 86 -1.04 -4.99 -6.38
CA ALA A 86 -1.64 -5.61 -7.56
C ALA A 86 -2.23 -6.98 -7.23
N LEU A 87 -1.49 -7.83 -6.51
CA LEU A 87 -1.96 -9.15 -6.08
C LEU A 87 -3.15 -9.06 -5.12
N ALA A 88 -3.10 -8.14 -4.14
CA ALA A 88 -4.17 -7.95 -3.17
C ALA A 88 -5.45 -7.42 -3.84
N ALA A 89 -5.33 -6.44 -4.75
CA ALA A 89 -6.45 -5.91 -5.52
C ALA A 89 -7.06 -6.96 -6.44
N TRP A 90 -6.23 -7.78 -7.10
CA TRP A 90 -6.71 -8.91 -7.91
C TRP A 90 -7.48 -9.93 -7.06
N ASN A 91 -6.98 -10.29 -5.88
CA ASN A 91 -7.68 -11.18 -4.95
C ASN A 91 -8.99 -10.59 -4.43
N LEU A 92 -9.05 -9.28 -4.16
CA LEU A 92 -10.28 -8.58 -3.79
C LEU A 92 -11.33 -8.67 -4.91
N LEU A 93 -10.95 -8.29 -6.14
CA LEU A 93 -11.83 -8.35 -7.31
C LEU A 93 -12.34 -9.77 -7.57
N ARG A 94 -11.48 -10.79 -7.43
CA ARG A 94 -11.89 -12.19 -7.57
C ARG A 94 -12.96 -12.57 -6.54
N ARG A 95 -12.81 -12.17 -5.28
CA ARG A 95 -13.78 -12.48 -4.22
C ARG A 95 -15.12 -11.77 -4.43
N GLU A 96 -15.09 -10.50 -4.82
CA GLU A 96 -16.31 -9.75 -5.14
C GLU A 96 -17.11 -10.36 -6.31
N ARG A 97 -16.42 -10.90 -7.32
CA ARG A 97 -17.06 -11.63 -8.42
C ARG A 97 -17.70 -12.95 -7.97
N MET A 98 -17.06 -13.68 -7.07
CA MET A 98 -17.62 -14.92 -6.50
C MET A 98 -18.86 -14.63 -5.64
N ASP A 99 -18.83 -13.56 -4.86
CA ASP A 99 -19.94 -13.18 -3.99
C ASP A 99 -21.16 -12.61 -4.75
N SER A 100 -20.97 -12.22 -6.02
CA SER A 100 -22.03 -11.67 -6.88
C SER A 100 -23.06 -12.72 -7.29
N PRO A 101 -24.33 -12.35 -7.57
CA PRO A 101 -25.39 -13.30 -7.92
C PRO A 101 -25.04 -14.22 -9.10
N ALA A 102 -24.36 -13.69 -10.11
CA ALA A 102 -23.88 -14.46 -11.27
C ALA A 102 -22.77 -15.45 -10.90
N GLY A 103 -21.89 -15.11 -9.95
CA GLY A 103 -20.84 -15.99 -9.45
C GLY A 103 -21.42 -17.19 -8.69
N ARG A 104 -22.42 -16.94 -7.83
CA ARG A 104 -23.13 -17.98 -7.07
C ARG A 104 -23.89 -18.97 -7.96
N ALA A 105 -24.47 -18.49 -9.07
CA ALA A 105 -25.15 -19.35 -10.05
C ALA A 105 -24.18 -20.31 -10.76
N ASN A 106 -22.96 -19.86 -11.07
CA ASN A 106 -21.93 -20.68 -11.72
C ASN A 106 -21.32 -21.75 -10.78
N GLU A 107 -21.34 -21.51 -9.47
CA GLU A 107 -20.82 -22.47 -8.48
C GLU A 107 -21.83 -23.60 -8.17
N GLY A 108 -23.13 -23.34 -8.26
CA GLY A 108 -24.18 -24.35 -8.08
C GLY A 108 -24.25 -25.39 -9.20
N ASP A 109 -23.94 -25.01 -10.45
CA ASP A 109 -24.05 -25.87 -11.64
C ASP A 109 -22.94 -26.94 -11.73
N HIS A 110 -21.84 -26.78 -11.00
CA HIS A 110 -20.75 -27.76 -10.93
C HIS A 110 -20.90 -28.80 -9.81
N THR A 111 -21.95 -28.69 -8.98
CA THR A 111 -22.17 -29.57 -7.82
C THR A 111 -23.41 -30.48 -7.92
N ALA A 112 -24.09 -30.48 -9.08
CA ALA A 112 -25.22 -31.37 -9.40
C ALA A 112 -24.81 -32.44 -10.42
#